data_AF-A0A919CD09-F1
#
_entry.id   AF-A0A919CD09-F1
#
_cell.length_a   1.000
_cell.length_b   1.000
_cell.length_c   1.000
_cell.angle_alpha   90.00
_cell.angle_beta   90.00
_cell.angle_gamma   90.00
#
_symmetry.space_group_name_H-M   'P 1'
#
loop_
_entity.id
_entity.type
_entity.pdbx_description
1 polymer ?
#
loop_
_entity_poly.entity_id
_entity_poly.type
_entity_poly.pdbx_seq_one_letter_code
_entity_poly.pdbx_strand_id
1 'polypeptide(L)'
;MPLVYGSRRKPGPLLVRLLSSAALCWLLVGSVPASADSCAYASTDQGVVVSIAGGDDAACGPTPTPPPPPPPPPPPEPPPPPPPPPLPPDPKPPAPPPKPTPPKPPKPPKPVPPKPAPVLPQPAPPPPPPPPPPPPPPPPAPAPPAIKPPPPPPRAIALPTYRKPVRKKPEGQTSMLTLTLMITAPAVFAVAVLRPRSSR
;
A
#
# COMPACT_ATOMS: atom_id res chain seq x y z
N MET A 1 -28.63 -28.34 -60.05
CA MET A 1 -27.53 -28.01 -59.13
C MET A 1 -28.05 -28.01 -57.67
N PRO A 2 -28.07 -29.14 -56.96
CA PRO A 2 -28.07 -29.14 -55.51
C PRO A 2 -26.69 -29.58 -54.98
N LEU A 3 -26.08 -28.72 -54.16
CA LEU A 3 -24.86 -29.00 -53.42
C LEU A 3 -25.13 -30.12 -52.41
N VAL A 4 -24.43 -31.23 -52.56
CA VAL A 4 -24.40 -32.33 -51.60
C VAL A 4 -23.76 -31.82 -50.31
N TYR A 5 -24.55 -31.82 -49.24
CA TYR A 5 -24.16 -31.49 -47.88
C TYR A 5 -23.11 -32.50 -47.39
N GLY A 6 -21.84 -32.10 -47.43
CA GLY A 6 -20.72 -32.89 -46.94
C GLY A 6 -20.85 -33.16 -45.44
N SER A 7 -21.07 -34.42 -45.09
CA SER A 7 -21.03 -34.96 -43.73
C SER A 7 -19.74 -34.53 -43.01
N ARG A 8 -19.85 -33.63 -42.02
CA ARG A 8 -18.76 -33.38 -41.05
C ARG A 8 -18.56 -34.63 -40.19
N ARG A 9 -17.68 -35.54 -40.60
CA ARG A 9 -17.18 -36.60 -39.73
C ARG A 9 -16.33 -35.94 -38.63
N LYS A 10 -16.85 -35.92 -37.40
CA LYS A 10 -16.07 -35.53 -36.22
C LYS A 10 -14.90 -36.51 -36.08
N PRO A 11 -13.64 -36.06 -36.02
CA PRO A 11 -12.52 -36.97 -35.82
C PRO A 11 -12.66 -37.64 -34.45
N GLY A 12 -12.63 -38.97 -34.42
CA GLY A 12 -12.70 -39.73 -33.17
C GLY A 12 -11.51 -39.40 -32.25
N PRO A 13 -11.63 -39.63 -30.93
CA PRO A 13 -10.58 -39.31 -29.97
C PRO A 13 -9.24 -40.02 -30.25
N LEU A 14 -9.30 -41.19 -30.91
CA LEU A 14 -8.12 -41.91 -31.39
C LEU A 14 -7.38 -41.17 -32.51
N LEU A 15 -8.11 -40.55 -33.44
CA LEU A 15 -7.51 -39.77 -34.53
C LEU A 15 -6.85 -38.50 -33.98
N VAL A 16 -7.47 -37.85 -32.99
CA VAL A 16 -6.89 -36.67 -32.32
C VAL A 16 -5.63 -37.03 -31.54
N ARG A 17 -5.61 -38.18 -30.86
CA ARG A 17 -4.42 -38.69 -30.16
C ARG A 17 -3.29 -39.03 -31.11
N LEU A 18 -3.58 -39.69 -32.23
CA LEU A 18 -2.60 -40.01 -33.27
C LEU A 18 -2.04 -38.75 -33.93
N LEU A 19 -2.88 -37.76 -34.20
CA LEU A 19 -2.42 -36.47 -34.72
C LEU A 19 -1.58 -35.70 -33.70
N SER A 20 -1.94 -35.76 -32.42
CA SER A 20 -1.14 -35.14 -31.34
C SER A 20 0.20 -35.85 -31.16
N SER A 21 0.23 -37.18 -31.20
CA SER A 21 1.48 -37.94 -31.10
C SER A 21 2.35 -37.72 -32.32
N ALA A 22 1.77 -37.65 -33.52
CA ALA A 22 2.49 -37.32 -34.74
C ALA A 22 3.06 -35.90 -34.67
N ALA A 23 2.29 -34.91 -34.19
CA ALA A 23 2.78 -33.55 -33.99
C ALA A 23 3.88 -33.46 -32.93
N LEU A 24 3.76 -34.20 -31.83
CA LEU A 24 4.80 -34.26 -30.79
C LEU A 24 6.07 -34.93 -31.33
N CYS A 25 5.92 -36.05 -32.05
CA CYS A 25 7.03 -36.75 -32.68
C CYS A 25 7.70 -35.85 -33.74
N TRP A 26 6.92 -35.05 -34.47
CA TRP A 26 7.47 -34.11 -35.45
C TRP A 26 8.18 -32.92 -34.78
N LEU A 27 7.71 -32.46 -33.62
CA LEU A 27 8.42 -31.47 -32.79
C LEU A 27 9.71 -32.03 -32.18
N LEU A 28 9.73 -33.31 -31.80
CA LEU A 28 10.91 -34.00 -31.27
C LEU A 28 11.96 -34.27 -32.36
N VAL A 29 11.53 -34.68 -33.55
CA VAL A 29 12.41 -34.96 -34.70
C VAL A 29 12.86 -33.66 -35.39
N GLY A 30 12.00 -32.63 -35.42
CA GLY A 30 12.29 -31.32 -36.00
C GLY A 30 13.01 -30.36 -35.03
N SER A 31 13.02 -30.66 -33.73
CA SER A 31 13.97 -30.05 -32.80
C SER A 31 15.33 -30.66 -33.10
N VAL A 32 16.00 -30.06 -34.08
CA VAL A 32 17.46 -30.14 -34.21
C VAL A 32 18.01 -29.99 -32.80
N PRO A 33 18.84 -30.92 -32.28
CA PRO A 33 19.53 -30.64 -31.05
C PRO A 33 20.26 -29.33 -31.33
N ALA A 34 19.85 -28.26 -30.67
CA ALA A 34 20.68 -27.09 -30.60
C ALA A 34 21.94 -27.60 -29.90
N SER A 35 22.93 -28.02 -30.70
CA SER A 35 24.31 -28.15 -30.29
C SER A 35 24.69 -26.73 -29.93
N ALA A 36 24.36 -26.35 -28.70
CA ALA A 36 24.84 -25.14 -28.13
C ALA A 36 26.32 -25.43 -27.88
N ASP A 37 27.18 -24.94 -28.77
CA ASP A 37 28.59 -24.65 -28.48
C ASP A 37 28.73 -23.57 -27.37
N SER A 38 27.72 -23.45 -26.51
CA SER A 38 27.56 -22.46 -25.48
C SER A 38 27.85 -23.17 -24.16
N CYS A 39 29.14 -23.21 -23.82
CA CYS A 39 29.57 -23.49 -22.47
C CYS A 39 28.98 -22.41 -21.55
N ALA A 40 27.89 -22.73 -20.87
CA ALA A 40 27.32 -21.83 -19.87
C ALA A 40 28.25 -21.80 -18.64
N TYR A 41 29.04 -20.72 -18.53
CA TYR A 41 29.95 -20.50 -17.42
C TYR A 41 29.23 -19.69 -16.33
N ALA A 42 28.94 -20.34 -15.20
CA ALA A 42 28.48 -19.66 -14.00
C ALA A 42 29.61 -19.73 -12.95
N SER A 43 30.26 -18.60 -12.70
CA SER A 43 31.18 -18.46 -11.57
C SER A 43 30.38 -18.06 -10.34
N THR A 44 30.39 -18.88 -9.30
CA THR A 44 29.89 -18.49 -7.98
C THR A 44 31.07 -18.17 -7.07
N ASP A 45 30.81 -17.44 -5.99
CA ASP A 45 31.79 -17.09 -4.95
C ASP A 45 32.38 -18.32 -4.22
N GLN A 46 31.81 -19.50 -4.45
CA GLN A 46 32.24 -20.78 -3.87
C GLN A 46 32.97 -21.69 -4.87
N GLY A 47 33.18 -21.23 -6.11
CA GLY A 47 33.87 -21.97 -7.17
C GLY A 47 33.13 -21.97 -8.50
N VAL A 48 33.81 -22.44 -9.53
CA VAL A 48 33.24 -22.55 -10.89
C VAL A 48 32.59 -23.92 -11.04
N VAL A 49 31.29 -23.94 -11.35
CA VAL A 49 30.57 -25.18 -11.68
C VAL A 49 30.25 -25.14 -13.17
N VAL A 50 30.86 -26.04 -13.93
CA VAL A 50 30.62 -26.19 -15.37
C VAL A 50 29.72 -27.41 -15.57
N SER A 51 28.51 -27.19 -16.07
CA SER A 51 27.59 -28.26 -16.44
C SER A 51 27.61 -28.44 -17.95
N ILE A 52 28.17 -29.55 -18.43
CA ILE A 52 28.21 -29.90 -19.84
C ILE A 52 27.01 -30.82 -20.13
N ALA A 53 26.10 -30.37 -21.00
CA ALA A 53 25.03 -31.20 -21.54
C ALA A 53 25.37 -31.59 -22.98
N GLY A 54 26.13 -32.67 -23.15
CA GLY A 54 26.52 -33.20 -24.46
C GLY A 54 27.65 -34.20 -24.29
N GLY A 55 27.43 -35.44 -24.75
CA GLY A 55 28.40 -36.51 -24.64
C GLY A 55 29.30 -36.57 -25.86
N ASP A 56 30.56 -36.20 -25.67
CA ASP A 56 31.78 -36.79 -26.22
C ASP A 56 32.97 -35.89 -25.85
N ASP A 57 33.83 -36.41 -24.98
CA ASP A 57 35.17 -36.04 -24.49
C ASP A 57 35.94 -34.80 -25.06
N ALA A 58 35.30 -33.66 -25.28
CA ALA A 58 35.97 -32.40 -25.58
C ALA A 58 36.31 -31.67 -24.26
N ALA A 59 37.53 -31.89 -23.77
CA ALA A 59 38.10 -31.20 -22.62
C ALA A 59 38.37 -29.71 -22.92
N CYS A 60 37.31 -28.88 -22.89
CA CYS A 60 37.43 -27.43 -22.79
C CYS A 60 37.71 -27.02 -21.32
N GLY A 61 38.92 -27.28 -20.84
CA GLY A 61 39.40 -26.72 -19.58
C GLY A 61 40.10 -25.38 -19.82
N PRO A 62 39.74 -24.27 -19.15
CA PRO A 62 40.51 -23.04 -19.26
C PRO A 62 41.88 -23.23 -18.61
N THR A 63 42.96 -22.90 -19.33
CA THR A 63 44.28 -22.67 -18.74
C THR A 63 44.15 -21.54 -17.70
N PRO A 64 44.61 -21.70 -16.44
CA PRO A 64 44.47 -20.64 -15.45
C PRO A 64 45.31 -19.43 -15.86
N THR A 65 44.64 -18.32 -16.18
CA THR A 65 45.27 -17.01 -16.34
C THR A 65 45.91 -16.60 -15.01
N PRO A 66 47.16 -16.08 -14.99
CA PRO A 66 47.74 -15.56 -13.76
C PRO A 66 46.82 -14.49 -13.14
N PRO A 67 46.71 -14.43 -11.81
CA PRO A 67 45.86 -13.44 -11.15
C PRO A 67 46.36 -12.03 -11.50
N PRO A 68 45.46 -11.06 -11.72
CA PRO A 68 45.86 -9.67 -11.87
C PRO A 68 46.60 -9.19 -10.61
N PRO A 69 47.54 -8.23 -10.75
CA PRO A 69 48.19 -7.64 -9.59
C PRO A 69 47.12 -7.03 -8.66
N PRO A 70 47.36 -7.01 -7.34
CA PRO A 70 46.43 -6.41 -6.40
C PRO A 70 46.22 -4.93 -6.76
N PRO A 71 44.98 -4.41 -6.63
CA PRO A 71 44.73 -2.99 -6.81
C PRO A 71 45.58 -2.19 -5.81
N PRO A 72 46.01 -0.96 -6.16
CA PRO A 72 46.67 -0.08 -5.19
C PRO A 72 45.73 0.15 -4.00
N PRO A 73 46.28 0.37 -2.79
CA PRO A 73 45.46 0.68 -1.64
C PRO A 73 44.62 1.93 -1.93
N PRO A 74 43.36 1.99 -1.42
CA PRO A 74 42.56 3.19 -1.55
C PRO A 74 43.29 4.38 -0.91
N PRO A 75 43.12 5.60 -1.44
CA PRO A 75 43.63 6.78 -0.77
C PRO A 75 43.03 6.86 0.64
N PRO A 76 43.78 7.41 1.62
CA PRO A 76 43.25 7.62 2.96
C PRO A 76 41.98 8.48 2.89
N GLU A 77 40.99 8.16 3.72
CA GLU A 77 39.80 8.99 3.84
C GLU A 77 40.17 10.40 4.26
N PRO A 78 39.54 11.45 3.69
CA PRO A 78 39.73 12.80 4.18
C PRO A 78 39.30 12.89 5.65
N PRO A 79 39.97 13.73 6.46
CA PRO A 79 39.56 13.92 7.85
C PRO A 79 38.11 14.41 7.91
N PRO A 80 37.36 14.03 8.96
CA PRO A 80 36.00 14.54 9.15
C PRO A 80 36.03 16.08 9.24
N PRO A 81 34.98 16.76 8.75
CA PRO A 81 34.87 18.20 8.91
C PRO A 81 34.88 18.57 10.41
N PRO A 82 35.41 19.74 10.78
CA PRO A 82 35.33 20.22 12.15
C PRO A 82 33.87 20.33 12.60
N PRO A 83 33.58 20.09 13.89
CA PRO A 83 32.22 20.26 14.41
C PRO A 83 31.75 21.71 14.20
N PRO A 84 30.44 21.93 13.98
CA PRO A 84 29.89 23.27 13.89
C PRO A 84 30.14 24.05 15.19
N PRO A 85 30.28 25.38 15.13
CA PRO A 85 30.38 26.20 16.32
C PRO A 85 29.12 26.03 17.20
N PRO A 86 29.26 26.17 18.53
CA PRO A 86 28.11 26.12 19.44
C PRO A 86 27.10 27.21 19.06
N LEU A 87 25.81 26.87 19.12
CA LEU A 87 24.74 27.83 18.92
C LEU A 87 24.85 28.95 19.98
N PRO A 88 24.54 30.21 19.61
CA PRO A 88 24.42 31.28 20.60
C PRO A 88 23.35 30.91 21.63
N PRO A 89 23.49 31.35 22.89
CA PRO A 89 22.49 31.12 23.92
C PRO A 89 21.17 31.76 23.52
N ASP A 90 20.06 31.09 23.85
CA ASP A 90 18.73 31.63 23.62
C ASP A 90 18.56 33.01 24.31
N PRO A 91 17.84 33.96 23.67
CA PRO A 91 17.49 35.21 24.32
C PRO A 91 16.72 34.94 25.62
N LYS A 92 17.07 35.65 26.70
CA LYS A 92 16.27 35.59 27.93
C LYS A 92 14.84 36.05 27.62
N PRO A 93 13.81 35.33 28.11
CA PRO A 93 12.43 35.78 28.00
C PRO A 93 12.27 37.20 28.57
N PRO A 94 11.45 38.06 27.95
CA PRO A 94 11.17 39.38 28.50
C PRO A 94 10.54 39.25 29.90
N ALA A 95 10.87 40.19 30.78
CA ALA A 95 10.30 40.23 32.12
C ALA A 95 8.77 40.32 32.06
N PRO A 96 8.03 39.60 32.93
CA PRO A 96 6.58 39.71 32.98
C PRO A 96 6.17 41.15 33.30
N PRO A 97 5.04 41.62 32.75
CA PRO A 97 4.54 42.96 33.04
C PRO A 97 4.26 43.11 34.55
N PRO A 98 4.43 44.32 35.11
CA PRO A 98 4.12 44.59 36.51
C PRO A 98 2.65 44.28 36.79
N LYS A 99 2.39 43.64 37.93
CA LYS A 99 1.02 43.30 38.36
C LYS A 99 0.25 44.60 38.63
N PRO A 100 -0.99 44.76 38.13
CA PRO A 100 -1.81 45.93 38.43
C PRO A 100 -1.98 46.11 39.94
N THR A 101 -1.78 47.33 40.43
CA THR A 101 -2.10 47.69 41.82
C THR A 101 -3.61 47.60 42.03
N PRO A 102 -4.09 46.88 43.06
CA PRO A 102 -5.50 46.83 43.39
C PRO A 102 -6.07 48.23 43.67
N PRO A 103 -7.30 48.53 43.24
CA PRO A 103 -7.96 49.77 43.58
C PRO A 103 -8.13 49.89 45.10
N LYS A 104 -7.95 51.11 45.61
CA LYS A 104 -8.13 51.40 47.04
C LYS A 104 -9.60 51.09 47.44
N PRO A 105 -9.85 50.36 48.53
CA PRO A 105 -11.20 50.08 48.98
C PRO A 105 -12.01 51.38 49.19
N PRO A 106 -13.29 51.42 48.78
CA PRO A 106 -14.15 52.54 49.07
C PRO A 106 -14.30 52.73 50.59
N LYS A 107 -14.41 53.99 51.03
CA LYS A 107 -14.65 54.30 52.44
C LYS A 107 -16.01 53.72 52.86
N PRO A 108 -16.13 53.12 54.06
CA PRO A 108 -17.41 52.61 54.55
C PRO A 108 -18.46 53.73 54.60
N PRO A 109 -19.70 53.47 54.16
CA PRO A 109 -20.80 54.40 54.33
C PRO A 109 -21.12 54.59 55.82
N LYS A 110 -21.58 55.80 56.18
CA LYS A 110 -22.00 56.10 57.55
C LYS A 110 -23.24 55.25 57.91
N PRO A 111 -23.35 54.73 59.14
CA PRO A 111 -24.51 53.96 59.57
C PRO A 111 -25.81 54.77 59.47
N VAL A 112 -26.85 54.17 58.87
CA VAL A 112 -28.20 54.74 58.80
C VAL A 112 -28.98 54.27 60.04
N PRO A 113 -29.76 55.14 60.72
CA PRO A 113 -30.55 54.75 61.89
C PRO A 113 -31.63 53.72 61.53
N PRO A 114 -31.97 52.78 62.45
CA PRO A 114 -32.91 51.71 62.17
C PRO A 114 -34.35 52.21 62.05
N LYS A 115 -35.07 51.70 61.05
CA LYS A 115 -36.48 51.99 60.78
C LYS A 115 -37.39 51.12 61.68
N PRO A 116 -38.52 51.65 62.21
CA PRO A 116 -39.46 50.86 63.01
C PRO A 116 -40.05 49.66 62.25
N ALA A 117 -40.26 48.55 62.95
CA ALA A 117 -40.76 47.31 62.38
C ALA A 117 -42.28 47.37 62.06
N PRO A 118 -42.72 46.93 60.87
CA PRO A 118 -44.15 46.81 60.56
C PRO A 118 -44.77 45.57 61.23
N VAL A 119 -46.03 45.68 61.64
CA VAL A 119 -46.84 44.55 62.11
C VAL A 119 -47.33 43.74 60.90
N LEU A 120 -47.12 42.42 60.92
CA LEU A 120 -47.44 41.51 59.81
C LEU A 120 -48.92 41.05 59.88
N PRO A 121 -49.67 41.04 58.75
CA PRO A 121 -50.98 40.38 58.65
C PRO A 121 -50.86 38.85 58.66
N GLN A 122 -51.89 38.16 59.15
CA GLN A 122 -51.96 36.69 59.11
C GLN A 122 -52.07 36.16 57.67
N PRO A 123 -51.41 35.03 57.34
CA PRO A 123 -51.47 34.44 56.00
C PRO A 123 -52.85 33.85 55.67
N ALA A 124 -53.32 34.08 54.45
CA ALA A 124 -54.50 33.40 53.90
C ALA A 124 -54.19 31.91 53.61
N PRO A 125 -55.22 31.02 53.63
CA PRO A 125 -55.04 29.63 53.24
C PRO A 125 -54.56 29.51 51.78
N PRO A 126 -53.80 28.45 51.44
CA PRO A 126 -53.27 28.26 50.10
C PRO A 126 -54.41 27.98 49.09
N PRO A 127 -54.28 28.45 47.84
CA PRO A 127 -55.24 28.14 46.80
C PRO A 127 -55.20 26.64 46.43
N PRO A 128 -56.30 26.08 45.88
CA PRO A 128 -56.30 24.71 45.37
C PRO A 128 -55.26 24.54 44.25
N PRO A 129 -54.74 23.31 44.05
CA PRO A 129 -53.78 23.04 43.00
C PRO A 129 -54.38 23.30 41.61
N PRO A 130 -53.59 23.79 40.64
CA PRO A 130 -54.07 23.99 39.29
C PRO A 130 -54.41 22.64 38.61
N PRO A 131 -55.34 22.64 37.65
CA PRO A 131 -55.59 21.44 36.84
C PRO A 131 -54.33 21.02 36.07
N PRO A 132 -54.19 19.72 35.73
CA PRO A 132 -53.06 19.25 34.93
C PRO A 132 -53.03 19.95 33.56
N PRO A 133 -51.83 20.21 33.01
CA PRO A 133 -51.69 20.81 31.70
C PRO A 133 -52.25 19.90 30.60
N PRO A 134 -52.78 20.45 29.50
CA PRO A 134 -53.18 19.66 28.35
C PRO A 134 -51.97 18.93 27.75
N PRO A 135 -52.19 17.78 27.07
CA PRO A 135 -51.11 17.09 26.37
C PRO A 135 -50.46 18.00 25.31
N PRO A 136 -49.15 17.85 25.05
CA PRO A 136 -48.47 18.65 24.05
C PRO A 136 -49.02 18.36 22.64
N PRO A 137 -49.03 19.35 21.73
CA PRO A 137 -49.41 19.13 20.35
C PRO A 137 -48.42 18.16 19.65
N PRO A 138 -48.87 17.44 18.61
CA PRO A 138 -47.99 16.59 17.81
C PRO A 138 -46.85 17.42 17.15
N PRO A 139 -45.67 16.83 16.92
CA PRO A 139 -44.55 17.53 16.31
C PRO A 139 -44.88 17.99 14.87
N PRO A 140 -44.33 19.14 14.42
CA PRO A 140 -44.48 19.60 13.05
C PRO A 140 -43.92 18.60 12.03
N ALA A 141 -44.53 18.53 10.85
CA ALA A 141 -44.01 17.75 9.73
C ALA A 141 -42.62 18.26 9.29
N PRO A 142 -41.71 17.39 8.81
CA PRO A 142 -40.40 17.81 8.33
C PRO A 142 -40.50 18.82 7.17
N ALA A 143 -39.67 19.86 7.21
CA ALA A 143 -39.57 20.83 6.12
C ALA A 143 -38.96 20.18 4.86
N PRO A 144 -39.40 20.57 3.65
CA PRO A 144 -38.78 20.10 2.42
C PRO A 144 -37.30 20.57 2.32
N PRO A 145 -36.42 19.79 1.67
CA PRO A 145 -35.00 20.10 1.58
C PRO A 145 -34.77 21.40 0.79
N ALA A 146 -34.00 22.32 1.39
CA ALA A 146 -33.57 23.56 0.73
C ALA A 146 -32.58 23.25 -0.40
N ILE A 147 -32.88 23.71 -1.61
CA ILE A 147 -31.99 23.62 -2.76
C ILE A 147 -30.78 24.53 -2.52
N LYS A 148 -29.60 23.93 -2.34
CA LYS A 148 -28.34 24.70 -2.22
C LYS A 148 -27.92 25.21 -3.61
N PRO A 149 -27.54 26.49 -3.75
CA PRO A 149 -26.96 26.98 -4.99
C PRO A 149 -25.63 26.29 -5.31
N PRO A 150 -25.27 26.15 -6.60
CA PRO A 150 -24.03 25.52 -7.02
C PRO A 150 -22.81 26.32 -6.55
N PRO A 151 -21.70 25.66 -6.19
CA PRO A 151 -20.48 26.35 -5.79
C PRO A 151 -19.88 27.16 -6.95
N PRO A 152 -19.14 28.25 -6.65
CA PRO A 152 -18.45 29.04 -7.66
C PRO A 152 -17.36 28.22 -8.37
N PRO A 153 -17.01 28.58 -9.62
CA PRO A 153 -15.96 27.88 -10.36
C PRO A 153 -14.58 28.05 -9.70
N PRO A 154 -13.73 27.01 -9.71
CA PRO A 154 -12.40 27.06 -9.12
C PRO A 154 -11.49 28.04 -9.89
N ARG A 155 -10.72 28.85 -9.14
CA ARG A 155 -9.68 29.73 -9.71
C ARG A 155 -8.41 28.91 -9.98
N ALA A 156 -7.85 29.05 -11.19
CA ALA A 156 -6.60 28.40 -11.55
C ALA A 156 -5.42 29.11 -10.86
N ILE A 157 -4.77 28.41 -9.93
CA ILE A 157 -3.53 28.86 -9.28
C ILE A 157 -2.37 28.30 -10.10
N ALA A 158 -1.42 29.16 -10.50
CA ALA A 158 -0.19 28.75 -11.14
C ALA A 158 0.68 27.98 -10.13
N LEU A 159 0.63 26.66 -10.19
CA LEU A 159 1.46 25.79 -9.37
C LEU A 159 2.89 25.75 -9.94
N PRO A 160 3.93 25.76 -9.09
CA PRO A 160 5.30 25.54 -9.56
C PRO A 160 5.39 24.18 -10.25
N THR A 161 6.13 24.14 -11.36
CA THR A 161 6.31 22.94 -12.19
C THR A 161 6.99 21.84 -11.39
N TYR A 162 6.19 20.97 -10.76
CA TYR A 162 6.68 19.80 -10.04
C TYR A 162 7.38 18.85 -11.01
N ARG A 163 8.70 18.72 -10.87
CA ARG A 163 9.50 17.77 -11.64
C ARG A 163 9.27 16.37 -11.06
N LYS A 164 8.50 15.55 -11.77
CA LYS A 164 8.25 14.15 -11.37
C LYS A 164 9.58 13.37 -11.36
N PRO A 165 9.92 12.68 -10.26
CA PRO A 165 11.06 11.76 -10.28
C PRO A 165 10.79 10.66 -11.30
N VAL A 166 11.79 10.34 -12.12
CA VAL A 166 11.76 9.24 -13.08
C VAL A 166 11.69 7.94 -12.29
N ARG A 167 10.48 7.43 -12.07
CA ARG A 167 10.32 6.11 -11.44
C ARG A 167 10.83 5.05 -12.42
N LYS A 168 11.82 4.27 -12.00
CA LYS A 168 12.19 3.06 -12.73
C LYS A 168 10.96 2.17 -12.79
N LYS A 169 10.59 1.75 -14.00
CA LYS A 169 9.49 0.81 -14.21
C LYS A 169 9.91 -0.50 -13.54
N PRO A 170 9.10 -1.08 -12.62
CA PRO A 170 9.38 -2.41 -12.11
C PRO A 170 9.37 -3.34 -13.31
N GLU A 171 10.56 -3.80 -13.70
CA GLU A 171 10.74 -4.75 -14.79
C GLU A 171 10.03 -6.03 -14.38
N GLY A 172 9.15 -6.52 -15.26
CA GLY A 172 8.09 -7.51 -15.03
C GLY A 172 8.38 -8.49 -13.90
N GLN A 173 8.04 -8.10 -12.66
CA GLN A 173 7.99 -9.02 -11.55
C GLN A 173 6.74 -9.87 -11.79
N THR A 174 6.95 -11.04 -12.38
CA THR A 174 5.96 -12.11 -12.34
C THR A 174 5.55 -12.24 -10.88
N SER A 175 4.26 -12.02 -10.59
CA SER A 175 3.75 -12.04 -9.22
C SER A 175 4.29 -13.28 -8.53
N MET A 176 4.83 -13.13 -7.31
CA MET A 176 5.44 -14.25 -6.60
C MET A 176 4.48 -15.44 -6.49
N LEU A 177 3.17 -15.15 -6.47
CA LEU A 177 2.09 -16.13 -6.55
C LEU A 177 2.03 -16.84 -7.89
N THR A 178 2.18 -16.12 -9.01
CA THR A 178 2.25 -16.72 -10.36
C THR A 178 3.46 -17.63 -10.49
N LEU A 179 4.62 -17.23 -9.96
CA LEU A 179 5.82 -18.07 -9.97
C LEU A 179 5.62 -19.31 -9.09
N THR A 180 5.11 -19.13 -7.88
CA THR A 180 4.82 -20.24 -6.95
C THR A 180 3.79 -21.20 -7.54
N LEU A 181 2.76 -20.67 -8.22
CA LEU A 181 1.73 -21.48 -8.87
C LEU A 181 2.31 -22.25 -10.08
N MET A 182 3.17 -21.64 -10.89
CA MET A 182 3.85 -22.35 -11.98
C MET A 182 4.71 -23.52 -11.47
N ILE A 183 5.33 -23.37 -10.30
CA ILE A 183 6.16 -24.41 -9.70
C ILE A 183 5.31 -25.52 -9.05
N THR A 184 4.26 -25.15 -8.32
CA THR A 184 3.51 -26.09 -7.46
C THR A 184 2.28 -26.70 -8.13
N ALA A 185 1.66 -26.01 -9.10
CA ALA A 185 0.45 -26.50 -9.76
C ALA A 185 0.62 -27.85 -10.47
N PRO A 186 1.74 -28.14 -11.17
CA PRO A 186 1.93 -29.45 -11.80
C PRO A 186 1.94 -30.60 -10.78
N ALA A 187 2.59 -30.39 -9.63
CA ALA A 187 2.65 -31.38 -8.55
C ALA A 187 1.27 -31.65 -7.95
N VAL A 188 0.50 -30.60 -7.66
CA VAL A 188 -0.87 -30.74 -7.13
C VAL A 188 -1.80 -31.40 -8.15
N PHE A 189 -1.68 -31.05 -9.43
CA PHE A 189 -2.45 -31.67 -10.51
C PHE A 189 -2.13 -33.17 -10.65
N ALA A 190 -0.86 -33.56 -10.57
CA ALA A 190 -0.46 -34.97 -10.60
C ALA A 190 -1.06 -35.75 -9.42
N VAL A 191 -1.04 -35.19 -8.21
CA VAL A 191 -1.68 -35.81 -7.04
C VAL A 191 -3.19 -35.92 -7.21
N ALA A 192 -3.85 -34.93 -7.82
CA ALA A 192 -5.29 -34.97 -8.08
C ALA A 192 -5.69 -36.04 -9.11
N VAL A 193 -4.86 -36.25 -10.14
CA VAL A 193 -5.09 -37.30 -11.16
C VAL A 193 -4.76 -38.70 -10.64
N LEU A 194 -3.73 -38.81 -9.81
CA LEU A 194 -3.30 -40.09 -9.22
C LEU A 194 -4.10 -40.47 -7.98
N ARG A 195 -4.84 -39.53 -7.38
CA ARG A 195 -5.79 -39.85 -6.30
C ARG A 195 -6.81 -40.82 -6.89
N PRO A 196 -6.81 -42.09 -6.46
CA PRO A 196 -7.78 -43.05 -6.96
C PRO A 196 -9.16 -42.47 -6.67
N ARG A 197 -10.03 -42.45 -7.68
CA ARG A 197 -11.49 -42.34 -7.48
C ARG A 197 -11.95 -43.63 -6.79
N SER A 198 -11.46 -43.89 -5.58
CA SER A 198 -11.81 -45.00 -4.71
C SER A 198 -12.63 -44.43 -3.56
N SER A 199 -13.86 -44.07 -3.90
CA SER A 199 -14.97 -44.03 -2.96
C SER A 199 -16.22 -44.18 -3.82
N ARG A 200 -16.36 -45.40 -4.33
CA ARG A 200 -17.66 -45.98 -4.66
C ARG A 200 -18.31 -46.41 -3.36
#